data_AF-A0A538A6W0-F1
#
_entry.id   AF-A0A538A6W0-F1
#
_cell.length_a   1.000
_cell.length_b   1.000
_cell.length_c   1.000
_cell.angle_alpha   90.00
_cell.angle_beta   90.00
_cell.angle_gamma   90.00
#
_symmetry.space_group_name_H-M   'P 1'
#
loop_
_entity.id
_entity.type
_entity.pdbx_description
1 polymer ?
#
loop_
_entity_poly.entity_id
_entity_poly.type
_entity_poly.pdbx_seq_one_letter_code
_entity_poly.pdbx_strand_id
1 'polypeptide(L)'
;MANRLALETSPYLLQHKDNPVDWYPWGPEALERARQTDRPILLSVGYSACHWCHVMERESFEDPDTAAYMNEHFVPIKVDREERPDVDAIYMEAVQGMTGHGGWPMTVFCDAEGVPFYGGTYYPPEPR
;
A
#
# COMPACT_ATOMS: atom_id res chain seq x y z
N MET A 1 -8.83 14.77 -8.04
CA MET A 1 -10.00 14.22 -7.33
C MET A 1 -9.44 13.47 -6.15
N ALA A 2 -9.99 13.64 -4.96
CA ALA A 2 -9.49 12.92 -3.79
C ALA A 2 -10.03 11.48 -3.79
N ASN A 3 -9.16 10.51 -3.47
CA ASN A 3 -9.52 9.10 -3.28
C ASN A 3 -10.16 8.89 -1.88
N ARG A 4 -10.42 7.63 -1.52
CA ARG A 4 -11.15 7.27 -0.29
C ARG A 4 -10.42 7.68 1.00
N LEU A 5 -9.11 7.87 0.96
CA LEU A 5 -8.33 8.31 2.12
C LEU A 5 -8.72 9.72 2.60
N ALA A 6 -9.46 10.50 1.79
CA ALA A 6 -10.01 11.78 2.22
C ALA A 6 -10.99 11.70 3.39
N LEU A 7 -11.48 10.50 3.72
CA LEU A 7 -12.40 10.23 4.83
C LEU A 7 -11.69 9.74 6.10
N GLU A 8 -10.39 9.49 6.02
CA GLU A 8 -9.59 8.98 7.15
C GLU A 8 -9.22 10.08 8.13
N THR A 9 -8.87 9.69 9.36
CA THR A 9 -8.39 10.61 10.41
C THR A 9 -6.88 10.65 10.53
N SER A 10 -6.17 9.59 10.09
CA SER A 10 -4.72 9.54 10.10
C SER A 10 -4.13 10.69 9.28
N PRO A 11 -3.25 11.53 9.87
CA PRO A 11 -2.52 12.53 9.11
C PRO A 11 -1.67 11.95 7.99
N TYR A 12 -1.12 10.73 8.18
CA TYR A 12 -0.34 10.04 7.15
C TYR A 12 -1.22 9.58 5.98
N LEU A 13 -2.39 8.98 6.24
CA LEU A 13 -3.30 8.58 5.16
C LEU A 13 -3.84 9.80 4.40
N LEU A 14 -4.17 10.88 5.11
CA LEU A 14 -4.67 12.12 4.52
C LEU A 14 -3.64 12.81 3.61
N GLN A 15 -2.34 12.57 3.77
CA GLN A 15 -1.31 13.06 2.85
C GLN A 15 -1.45 12.42 1.46
N HIS A 16 -1.90 11.17 1.40
CA HIS A 16 -2.03 10.40 0.15
C HIS A 16 -3.41 10.54 -0.53
N LYS A 17 -4.32 11.36 0.02
CA LYS A 17 -5.71 11.44 -0.46
C LYS A 17 -5.83 12.00 -1.87
N ASP A 18 -4.87 12.80 -2.32
CA ASP A 18 -4.88 13.45 -3.63
C ASP A 18 -4.00 12.73 -4.66
N ASN A 19 -3.38 11.60 -4.26
CA ASN A 19 -2.57 10.79 -5.17
C ASN A 19 -3.44 10.19 -6.29
N PRO A 20 -2.90 10.06 -7.52
CA PRO A 20 -3.63 9.48 -8.65
C PRO A 20 -3.95 7.99 -8.46
N VAL A 21 -3.24 7.30 -7.56
CA VAL A 21 -3.60 5.94 -7.13
C VAL A 21 -4.93 5.99 -6.37
N ASP A 22 -5.89 5.12 -6.74
CA ASP A 22 -7.21 5.01 -6.12
C ASP A 22 -7.13 4.25 -4.78
N TRP A 23 -6.42 4.84 -3.83
CA TRP A 23 -6.16 4.22 -2.54
C TRP A 23 -7.44 3.92 -1.77
N TYR A 24 -7.48 2.70 -1.23
CA TYR A 24 -8.40 2.29 -0.19
C TYR A 24 -7.70 2.30 1.18
N PRO A 25 -8.41 2.65 2.26
CA PRO A 25 -7.97 2.29 3.60
C PRO A 25 -8.10 0.78 3.81
N TRP A 26 -7.36 0.22 4.76
CA TRP A 26 -7.52 -1.19 5.12
C TRP A 26 -8.89 -1.44 5.75
N GLY A 27 -9.67 -2.33 5.14
CA GLY A 27 -10.96 -2.73 5.68
C GLY A 27 -11.77 -3.63 4.75
N PRO A 28 -12.97 -4.03 5.18
CA PRO A 28 -13.83 -4.95 4.43
C PRO A 28 -14.16 -4.46 3.01
N GLU A 29 -14.31 -3.14 2.79
CA GLU A 29 -14.60 -2.59 1.46
C GLU A 29 -13.49 -2.92 0.45
N ALA A 30 -12.22 -2.79 0.85
CA ALA A 30 -11.08 -3.04 -0.02
C ALA A 30 -10.93 -4.54 -0.33
N LEU A 31 -11.10 -5.40 0.68
CA LEU A 31 -11.05 -6.86 0.50
C LEU A 31 -12.20 -7.34 -0.40
N GLU A 32 -13.41 -6.82 -0.19
CA GLU A 32 -14.56 -7.16 -1.03
C GLU A 32 -14.36 -6.66 -2.47
N ARG A 33 -13.77 -5.47 -2.65
CA ARG A 33 -13.42 -4.96 -3.98
C ARG A 33 -12.43 -5.90 -4.69
N ALA A 34 -11.42 -6.42 -3.99
CA ALA A 34 -10.46 -7.37 -4.54
C ALA A 34 -11.17 -8.62 -5.05
N ARG A 35 -12.07 -9.20 -4.25
CA ARG A 35 -12.88 -10.37 -4.62
C ARG A 35 -13.78 -10.11 -5.82
N GLN A 36 -14.51 -8.99 -5.81
CA GLN A 36 -15.46 -8.66 -6.88
C GLN A 36 -14.78 -8.37 -8.22
N THR A 37 -13.55 -7.85 -8.18
CA THR A 37 -12.80 -7.53 -9.39
C THR A 37 -11.86 -8.63 -9.84
N ASP A 38 -11.70 -9.69 -9.04
CA ASP A 38 -10.70 -10.74 -9.25
C ASP A 38 -9.29 -10.14 -9.44
N ARG A 39 -8.97 -9.12 -8.63
CA ARG A 39 -7.68 -8.44 -8.67
C ARG A 39 -6.94 -8.59 -7.34
N PRO A 40 -5.63 -8.85 -7.38
CA PRO A 40 -4.82 -8.91 -6.17
C PRO A 40 -4.77 -7.55 -5.46
N ILE A 41 -4.44 -7.60 -4.18
CA ILE A 41 -4.21 -6.42 -3.34
C ILE A 41 -2.75 -5.99 -3.46
N LEU A 42 -2.53 -4.69 -3.60
CA LEU A 42 -1.24 -4.06 -3.36
C LEU A 42 -1.33 -3.28 -2.05
N LEU A 43 -0.76 -3.84 -0.98
CA LEU A 43 -0.75 -3.27 0.35
C LEU A 43 0.52 -2.43 0.55
N SER A 44 0.36 -1.14 0.84
CA SER A 44 1.46 -0.23 1.17
C SER A 44 1.33 0.28 2.61
N VAL A 45 2.21 -0.20 3.50
CA VAL A 45 2.24 0.17 4.91
C VAL A 45 3.36 1.18 5.17
N GLY A 46 3.05 2.25 5.90
CA GLY A 46 4.04 3.24 6.34
C GLY A 46 3.55 4.06 7.53
N TYR A 47 4.18 5.21 7.74
CA TYR A 47 3.89 6.13 8.84
C TYR A 47 4.46 7.52 8.57
N SER A 48 3.97 8.51 9.31
CA SER A 48 4.24 9.94 9.10
C SER A 48 5.73 10.33 9.12
N ALA A 49 6.55 9.69 9.97
CA ALA A 49 7.98 10.00 10.11
C ALA A 49 8.90 9.15 9.20
N CYS A 50 8.33 8.35 8.29
CA CYS A 50 9.09 7.45 7.42
C CYS A 50 9.69 8.18 6.21
N HIS A 51 11.01 8.40 6.21
CA HIS A 51 11.69 9.07 5.10
C HIS A 51 11.46 8.38 3.74
N TRP A 52 11.68 7.07 3.67
CA TRP A 52 11.55 6.32 2.42
C TRP A 52 10.11 6.18 1.92
N CYS A 53 9.12 6.34 2.80
CA CYS A 53 7.71 6.35 2.42
C CYS A 53 7.38 7.60 1.59
N HIS A 54 7.89 8.77 2.00
CA HIS A 54 7.76 10.01 1.22
C HIS A 54 8.54 9.97 -0.09
N VAL A 55 9.72 9.31 -0.11
CA VAL A 55 10.49 9.13 -1.35
C VAL A 55 9.71 8.27 -2.35
N MET A 56 9.18 7.13 -1.91
CA MET A 56 8.39 6.22 -2.76
C MET A 56 7.10 6.85 -3.26
N GLU A 57 6.45 7.67 -2.42
CA GLU A 57 5.29 8.44 -2.85
C GLU A 57 5.62 9.34 -4.03
N ARG A 58 6.62 10.20 -3.88
CA ARG A 58 6.99 11.18 -4.90
C ARG A 58 7.52 10.53 -6.17
N GLU A 59 8.28 9.43 -6.04
CA GLU A 59 8.89 8.76 -7.19
C GLU A 59 7.92 7.82 -7.92
N SER A 60 6.90 7.28 -7.25
CA SER A 60 6.06 6.22 -7.81
C SER A 60 4.55 6.47 -7.68
N PHE A 61 4.05 6.88 -6.51
CA PHE A 61 2.60 6.99 -6.30
C PHE A 61 1.98 8.28 -6.85
N GLU A 62 2.78 9.33 -7.05
CA GLU A 62 2.37 10.57 -7.73
C GLU A 62 2.50 10.49 -9.26
N ASP A 63 3.24 9.50 -9.78
CA ASP A 63 3.42 9.30 -11.22
C ASP A 63 2.12 8.78 -11.88
N PRO A 64 1.54 9.50 -12.86
CA PRO A 64 0.26 9.11 -13.45
C PRO A 64 0.26 7.75 -14.15
N ASP A 65 1.38 7.39 -14.79
CA ASP A 65 1.48 6.13 -15.55
C ASP A 65 1.57 4.93 -14.60
N THR A 66 2.40 5.04 -13.56
CA THR A 66 2.48 4.06 -12.47
C THR A 66 1.15 3.92 -11.76
N ALA A 67 0.48 5.03 -11.45
CA ALA A 67 -0.82 5.00 -10.80
C ALA A 67 -1.91 4.38 -11.68
N ALA A 68 -1.92 4.67 -12.99
CA ALA A 68 -2.85 4.04 -13.93
C ALA A 68 -2.66 2.52 -13.95
N TYR A 69 -1.41 2.06 -14.04
CA TYR A 69 -1.08 0.63 -13.98
C TYR A 69 -1.54 0.00 -12.65
N MET A 70 -1.25 0.65 -11.52
CA MET A 70 -1.68 0.18 -10.20
C MET A 70 -3.21 0.07 -10.12
N ASN A 71 -3.92 1.09 -10.59
CA ASN A 71 -5.38 1.15 -10.56
C ASN A 71 -6.05 0.14 -11.50
N GLU A 72 -5.41 -0.23 -12.60
CA GLU A 72 -5.89 -1.24 -13.52
C GLU A 72 -5.72 -2.65 -12.95
N HIS A 73 -4.54 -2.95 -12.41
CA HIS A 73 -4.14 -4.32 -12.07
C HIS A 73 -4.35 -4.72 -10.61
N PHE A 74 -4.49 -3.77 -9.69
CA PHE A 74 -4.58 -4.06 -8.26
C PHE A 74 -5.77 -3.37 -7.59
N VAL A 75 -6.06 -3.81 -6.38
CA VAL A 75 -6.74 -3.00 -5.36
C VAL A 75 -5.67 -2.40 -4.45
N PRO A 76 -5.27 -1.12 -4.65
CA PRO A 76 -4.24 -0.49 -3.86
C PRO A 76 -4.79 -0.09 -2.47
N ILE A 77 -4.15 -0.60 -1.42
CA ILE A 77 -4.52 -0.33 -0.03
C ILE A 77 -3.38 0.40 0.68
N LYS A 78 -3.70 1.52 1.34
CA LYS A 78 -2.76 2.29 2.15
C LYS A 78 -3.04 2.05 3.64
N VAL A 79 -1.99 1.80 4.41
CA VAL A 79 -2.09 1.54 5.86
C VAL A 79 -1.13 2.42 6.63
N ASP A 80 -1.65 3.07 7.66
CA ASP A 80 -0.86 3.69 8.70
C ASP A 80 -0.57 2.66 9.80
N ARG A 81 0.70 2.32 10.00
CA ARG A 81 1.10 1.39 11.07
C ARG A 81 0.82 1.96 12.47
N GLU A 82 0.77 3.28 12.63
CA GLU A 82 0.54 3.92 13.93
C GLU A 82 -0.91 3.67 14.39
N GLU A 83 -1.84 3.60 13.44
CA GLU A 83 -3.24 3.23 13.70
C GLU A 83 -3.47 1.71 13.64
N ARG A 84 -2.74 0.99 12.79
CA ARG A 84 -2.89 -0.47 12.55
C ARG A 84 -1.58 -1.25 12.75
N PRO A 85 -1.02 -1.28 13.98
CA PRO A 85 0.19 -2.04 14.27
C PRO A 85 -0.03 -3.56 14.15
N ASP A 86 -1.29 -4.01 14.26
CA ASP A 86 -1.69 -5.40 14.05
C ASP A 86 -1.48 -5.84 12.60
N VAL A 87 -1.90 -5.02 11.64
CA VAL A 87 -1.72 -5.27 10.21
C VAL A 87 -0.23 -5.19 9.85
N ASP A 88 0.46 -4.16 10.35
CA ASP A 88 1.90 -3.98 10.15
C ASP A 88 2.71 -5.21 10.58
N ALA A 89 2.45 -5.74 11.78
CA ALA A 89 3.19 -6.88 12.32
C ALA A 89 3.02 -8.15 11.47
N ILE A 90 1.78 -8.48 11.08
CA ILE A 90 1.47 -9.68 10.27
C ILE A 90 2.20 -9.63 8.93
N TYR A 91 2.12 -8.50 8.24
CA TYR A 91 2.72 -8.37 6.91
C TYR A 91 4.23 -8.19 6.97
N MET A 92 4.78 -7.60 8.04
CA MET A 92 6.22 -7.53 8.26
C MET A 92 6.81 -8.92 8.46
N GLU A 93 6.16 -9.79 9.22
CA GLU A 93 6.60 -11.19 9.39
C GLU A 93 6.62 -11.91 8.04
N ALA A 94 5.58 -11.73 7.22
CA ALA A 94 5.52 -12.30 5.89
C ALA A 94 6.66 -11.80 4.97
N VAL A 95 6.92 -10.48 4.94
CA VAL A 95 8.01 -9.90 4.14
C VAL A 95 9.38 -10.39 4.63
N GLN A 96 9.60 -10.47 5.94
CA GLN A 96 10.83 -11.01 6.51
C GLN A 96 11.01 -12.50 6.16
N GLY A 97 9.93 -13.28 6.21
CA GLY A 97 9.95 -14.69 5.79
C GLY A 97 10.26 -14.88 4.31
N MET A 98 9.74 -14.00 3.44
CA MET A 98 9.95 -14.07 1.98
C MET A 98 11.33 -13.55 1.54
N THR A 99 11.85 -12.51 2.19
CA THR A 99 13.01 -11.74 1.69
C THR A 99 14.24 -11.80 2.60
N GLY A 100 14.10 -12.32 3.82
CA GLY A 100 15.15 -12.34 4.84
C GLY A 100 15.42 -10.98 5.51
N HIS A 101 14.70 -9.93 5.13
CA HIS A 101 14.81 -8.58 5.70
C HIS A 101 13.45 -7.89 5.75
N GLY A 102 13.37 -6.75 6.44
CA GLY A 102 12.13 -5.99 6.58
C GLY A 102 12.40 -4.51 6.79
N GLY A 103 11.38 -3.69 6.67
CA GLY A 103 11.48 -2.24 6.79
C GLY A 103 10.30 -1.51 6.17
N TRP A 104 10.34 -0.19 6.25
CA TRP A 104 9.31 0.70 5.68
C TRP A 104 9.92 1.61 4.62
N PRO A 105 9.19 1.95 3.54
CA PRO A 105 7.82 1.51 3.23
C PRO A 105 7.77 0.01 3.01
N MET A 106 6.70 -0.64 3.49
CA MET A 106 6.48 -2.06 3.27
C MET A 106 5.44 -2.21 2.17
N THR A 107 5.81 -2.93 1.11
CA THR A 107 4.93 -3.19 -0.04
C THR A 107 4.69 -4.69 -0.12
N VAL A 108 3.43 -5.11 -0.07
CA VAL A 108 3.04 -6.52 -0.08
C VAL A 108 1.97 -6.73 -1.13
N PHE A 109 2.08 -7.83 -1.86
CA PHE A 109 1.10 -8.28 -2.81
C PHE A 109 0.38 -9.50 -2.22
N CYS A 110 -0.94 -9.40 -2.12
CA CYS A 110 -1.79 -10.39 -1.49
C CYS A 110 -2.92 -10.81 -2.43
N ASP A 111 -3.45 -12.02 -2.24
CA ASP A 111 -4.71 -12.40 -2.86
C ASP A 111 -5.91 -11.65 -2.23
N ALA A 112 -7.12 -11.92 -2.72
CA ALA A 112 -8.34 -11.24 -2.28
C ALA A 112 -8.77 -11.62 -0.85
N GLU A 113 -8.14 -12.64 -0.27
CA GLU A 113 -8.29 -13.10 1.10
C GLU A 113 -7.26 -12.44 2.03
N GLY A 114 -6.31 -11.68 1.47
CA GLY A 114 -5.25 -11.00 2.20
C GLY A 114 -4.04 -11.89 2.47
N VAL A 115 -3.93 -13.06 1.84
CA VAL A 115 -2.78 -13.95 1.98
C VAL A 115 -1.63 -13.41 1.13
N PRO A 116 -0.46 -13.10 1.74
CA PRO A 116 0.67 -12.55 1.00
C PRO A 116 1.35 -13.61 0.14
N PHE A 117 1.67 -13.26 -1.10
CA PHE A 117 2.43 -14.13 -2.03
C PHE A 117 3.71 -13.49 -2.56
N TYR A 118 3.86 -12.17 -2.42
CA TYR A 118 5.09 -11.46 -2.75
C TYR A 118 5.18 -10.21 -1.87
N GLY A 119 6.40 -9.71 -1.63
CA GLY A 119 6.57 -8.49 -0.87
C GLY A 119 8.01 -8.07 -0.74
N GLY A 120 8.20 -6.83 -0.28
CA GLY A 120 9.48 -6.21 -0.10
C GLY A 120 9.32 -4.87 0.61
N THR A 121 10.38 -4.08 0.57
CA THR A 121 10.40 -2.75 1.17
C THR A 121 10.20 -1.68 0.10
N TYR A 122 11.27 -1.00 -0.27
CA TYR A 122 11.28 0.05 -1.28
C TYR A 122 11.36 -0.54 -2.70
N TYR A 123 10.46 -0.08 -3.59
CA TYR A 123 10.50 -0.39 -5.01
C TYR A 123 10.76 0.90 -5.80
N PRO A 124 11.95 1.07 -6.42
CA PRO A 124 12.21 2.22 -7.29
C PRO A 124 11.37 2.14 -8.57
N PRO A 125 11.06 3.28 -9.21
CA PRO A 125 10.31 3.30 -10.48
C PRO A 125 11.10 2.64 -11.64
N GLU A 126 12.43 2.61 -11.54
CA GLU A 126 13.31 1.93 -12.48
C GLU A 126 14.23 0.94 -11.73
N PRO A 127 14.53 -0.24 -12.30
CA PRO A 127 15.47 -1.18 -11.70
C PRO A 127 16.84 -0.52 -11.41
N ARG A 128 17.40 -0.79 -10.22
CA ARG A 128 18.71 -0.31 -9.78
C ARG A 128 19.64 -1.48 -9.47
#